data_AF-A0A945PWT8-F1
#
_entry.id   AF-A0A945PWT8-F1
#
_cell.length_a   1.000
_cell.length_b   1.000
_cell.length_c   1.000
_cell.angle_alpha   90.00
_cell.angle_beta   90.00
_cell.angle_gamma   90.00
#
_symmetry.space_group_name_H-M   'P 1'
#
loop_
_entity.id
_entity.type
_entity.pdbx_description
1 polymer ?
#
loop_
_entity_poly.entity_id
_entity_poly.type
_entity_poly.pdbx_seq_one_letter_code
_entity_poly.pdbx_strand_id
1 'polypeptide(L)'
;MITKLSSKQSDFKDNLSKLLAWESVSNANVAKTVDDIIANIRSHGDKALVDYTNQFDRMNAHDMSELTIKLSALKEAFDTLGDKEKTALKTAADRVHSYHQKQKQETWTYTED
;
A
#
# COMPACT_ATOMS: atom_id res chain seq x y z
N MET A 1 8.95 2.27 -27.95
CA MET A 1 10.13 3.09 -28.30
C MET A 1 10.45 3.93 -27.06
N ILE A 2 11.68 3.95 -26.55
CA ILE A 2 12.04 4.70 -25.32
C ILE A 2 12.53 6.09 -25.73
N THR A 3 11.97 7.14 -25.12
CA THR A 3 12.40 8.53 -25.35
C THR A 3 13.83 8.72 -24.87
N LYS A 4 14.71 9.22 -25.74
CA LYS A 4 16.11 9.55 -25.42
C LYS A 4 16.28 11.07 -25.45
N LEU A 5 16.85 11.63 -24.39
CA LEU A 5 17.17 13.05 -24.28
C LEU A 5 18.69 13.22 -24.23
N SER A 6 19.20 14.28 -24.83
CA SER A 6 20.60 14.69 -24.73
C SER A 6 20.70 16.12 -24.21
N SER A 7 21.52 16.34 -23.19
CA SER A 7 21.74 17.67 -22.59
C SER A 7 22.36 18.71 -23.53
N LYS A 8 22.79 18.28 -24.73
CA LYS A 8 23.34 19.13 -25.79
C LYS A 8 22.29 19.66 -26.76
N GLN A 9 21.06 19.13 -26.71
CA GLN A 9 19.98 19.60 -27.57
C GLN A 9 19.46 20.94 -27.05
N SER A 10 19.14 21.86 -27.96
CA SER A 10 18.64 23.20 -27.62
C SER A 10 17.29 23.16 -26.88
N ASP A 11 16.50 22.12 -27.12
CA ASP A 11 15.18 21.86 -26.52
C ASP A 11 15.24 20.89 -25.33
N PHE A 12 16.45 20.54 -24.84
CA PHE A 12 16.63 19.56 -23.76
C PHE A 12 15.82 19.89 -22.51
N LYS A 13 15.83 21.16 -22.06
CA LYS A 13 15.12 21.58 -20.85
C LYS A 13 13.61 21.40 -20.99
N ASP A 14 13.06 21.69 -22.16
CA ASP A 14 11.62 21.56 -22.42
C ASP A 14 11.22 20.09 -22.49
N ASN A 15 12.02 19.27 -23.18
CA ASN A 15 11.78 17.83 -23.27
C ASN A 15 11.94 17.14 -21.91
N LEU A 16 12.92 17.56 -21.10
CA LEU A 16 13.10 17.06 -19.75
C LEU A 16 11.94 17.48 -18.85
N SER A 17 11.51 18.75 -18.94
CA SER A 17 10.36 19.25 -18.18
C SER A 17 9.09 18.49 -18.53
N LYS A 18 8.85 18.17 -19.82
CA LYS A 18 7.72 17.33 -20.25
C LYS A 18 7.83 15.89 -19.75
N LEU A 19 9.03 15.32 -19.71
CA LEU A 19 9.25 13.96 -19.20
C LEU A 19 9.03 13.90 -17.68
N LEU A 20 9.46 14.93 -16.96
CA LEU A 20 9.28 15.07 -15.52
C LEU A 20 7.91 15.63 -15.14
N ALA A 21 7.14 16.14 -16.11
CA ALA A 21 5.78 16.60 -15.90
C ALA A 21 4.92 15.39 -15.57
N TRP A 22 4.82 15.11 -14.28
CA TRP A 22 3.82 14.22 -13.75
C TRP A 22 2.47 14.93 -13.90
N GLU A 23 1.72 14.57 -14.93
CA GLU A 23 0.30 14.91 -14.96
C GLU A 23 -0.37 14.09 -13.86
N SER A 24 -0.59 14.72 -12.71
CA SER A 24 -1.64 14.31 -11.79
C SER A 24 -2.97 14.58 -12.51
N VAL A 25 -3.37 13.66 -13.39
CA VAL A 25 -4.73 13.68 -13.92
C VAL A 25 -5.64 13.34 -12.75
N SER A 26 -6.05 14.38 -12.02
CA SER A 26 -7.10 14.30 -11.02
C SER A 26 -8.39 14.05 -11.79
N ASN A 27 -8.75 12.78 -11.93
CA ASN A 27 -10.02 12.40 -12.50
C ASN A 27 -11.12 12.74 -11.49
N ALA A 28 -11.81 13.85 -11.70
CA ALA A 28 -12.85 14.35 -10.79
C ALA A 28 -13.95 13.31 -10.51
N ASN A 29 -14.25 12.42 -11.46
CA ASN A 29 -15.23 11.35 -11.25
C ASN A 29 -14.69 10.26 -10.31
N VAL A 30 -13.40 9.94 -10.41
CA VAL A 30 -12.75 9.00 -9.47
C VAL A 30 -12.71 9.61 -8.08
N ALA A 31 -12.32 10.88 -7.96
CA ALA A 31 -12.31 11.60 -6.69
C ALA A 31 -13.71 11.58 -6.03
N LYS A 32 -14.75 11.94 -6.79
CA LYS A 32 -16.14 11.87 -6.31
C LYS A 32 -16.55 10.46 -5.88
N THR A 33 -16.16 9.43 -6.64
CA THR A 33 -16.49 8.04 -6.31
C THR A 33 -15.85 7.63 -4.97
N VAL A 34 -14.59 8.00 -4.75
CA VAL A 34 -13.89 7.71 -3.48
C VAL A 34 -14.53 8.46 -2.32
N ASP A 35 -14.88 9.74 -2.50
CA ASP A 35 -15.57 10.54 -1.48
C ASP A 35 -16.90 9.90 -1.07
N ASP A 36 -17.69 9.47 -2.06
CA ASP A 36 -18.98 8.82 -1.84
C ASP A 36 -18.81 7.46 -1.12
N ILE A 37 -17.79 6.66 -1.47
CA ILE A 37 -17.45 5.40 -0.77
C ILE A 37 -17.07 5.66 0.68
N ILE A 38 -16.19 6.62 0.95
CA ILE A 38 -15.74 6.95 2.31
C ILE A 38 -16.93 7.43 3.14
N ALA A 39 -17.77 8.33 2.60
CA ALA A 39 -18.95 8.83 3.31
C ALA A 39 -19.93 7.70 3.64
N ASN A 40 -20.12 6.75 2.72
CA ASN A 40 -20.99 5.60 2.93
C ASN A 40 -20.45 4.65 4.01
N ILE A 41 -19.14 4.32 3.98
CA ILE A 41 -18.51 3.48 5.01
C ILE A 41 -18.56 4.17 6.39
N ARG A 42 -18.34 5.48 6.47
CA ARG A 42 -18.46 6.22 7.75
C ARG A 42 -19.87 6.18 8.32
N SER A 43 -20.89 6.17 7.46
CA SER A 43 -22.30 6.21 7.88
C SER A 43 -22.85 4.82 8.23
N HIS A 44 -22.40 3.78 7.52
CA HIS A 44 -23.00 2.44 7.58
C HIS A 44 -22.03 1.32 8.01
N GLY A 45 -20.76 1.65 8.28
CA GLY A 45 -19.77 0.74 8.83
C GLY A 45 -19.55 -0.53 8.01
N ASP A 46 -19.44 -1.66 8.71
CA ASP A 46 -19.17 -2.99 8.15
C ASP A 46 -20.14 -3.40 7.04
N LYS A 47 -21.40 -2.99 7.12
CA LYS A 47 -22.37 -3.28 6.06
C LYS A 47 -21.93 -2.69 4.72
N ALA A 48 -21.58 -1.41 4.69
CA ALA A 48 -21.12 -0.75 3.47
C ALA A 48 -19.80 -1.34 2.99
N LEU A 49 -18.90 -1.72 3.90
CA LEU A 49 -17.65 -2.37 3.55
C LEU A 49 -17.90 -3.73 2.84
N VAL A 50 -18.74 -4.59 3.41
CA VAL A 50 -19.12 -5.88 2.82
C VAL A 50 -19.79 -5.69 1.46
N ASP A 51 -20.71 -4.73 1.34
CA ASP A 51 -21.38 -4.42 0.07
C ASP A 51 -20.36 -4.01 -1.01
N TYR A 52 -19.36 -3.17 -0.69
CA TYR A 52 -18.31 -2.77 -1.62
C TYR A 52 -17.31 -3.88 -1.95
N THR A 53 -16.92 -4.71 -0.98
CA THR A 53 -16.07 -5.88 -1.22
C THR A 53 -16.76 -6.86 -2.18
N ASN A 54 -18.06 -7.08 -2.03
CA ASN A 54 -18.83 -7.90 -2.96
C ASN A 54 -18.94 -7.29 -4.36
N GLN A 55 -19.08 -5.96 -4.43
CA GLN A 55 -19.18 -5.25 -5.69
C GLN A 55 -17.85 -5.26 -6.47
N PHE A 56 -16.74 -4.93 -5.81
CA PHE A 56 -15.45 -4.70 -6.47
C PHE A 56 -14.58 -5.96 -6.52
N ASP A 57 -14.54 -6.74 -5.44
CA ASP A 57 -13.65 -7.90 -5.29
C ASP A 57 -14.37 -9.24 -5.55
N ARG A 58 -15.70 -9.22 -5.69
CA ARG A 58 -16.54 -10.39 -6.03
C ARG A 58 -16.45 -11.54 -5.00
N MET A 59 -16.29 -11.20 -3.72
CA MET A 59 -16.00 -12.15 -2.64
C MET A 59 -17.24 -12.86 -2.04
N ASN A 60 -18.48 -12.43 -2.37
CA ASN A 60 -19.76 -12.93 -1.84
C ASN A 60 -19.80 -13.11 -0.31
N ALA A 61 -19.17 -12.20 0.44
CA ALA A 61 -19.14 -12.21 1.89
C ALA A 61 -20.50 -11.76 2.48
N HIS A 62 -20.90 -12.39 3.57
CA HIS A 62 -22.13 -12.07 4.30
C HIS A 62 -21.90 -11.04 5.40
N ASP A 63 -20.76 -11.09 6.07
CA ASP A 63 -20.38 -10.18 7.15
C ASP A 63 -18.86 -9.97 7.23
N MET A 64 -18.43 -9.06 8.11
CA MET A 64 -17.03 -8.69 8.27
C MET A 64 -16.13 -9.82 8.79
N SER A 65 -16.69 -10.80 9.48
CA SER A 65 -15.92 -11.94 10.00
C SER A 65 -15.42 -12.83 8.88
N GLU A 66 -16.15 -12.92 7.76
CA GLU A 66 -15.75 -13.66 6.56
C GLU A 66 -14.63 -12.95 5.77
N LEU A 67 -14.49 -11.64 5.97
CA LEU A 67 -13.39 -10.84 5.39
C LEU A 67 -12.12 -10.86 6.25
N THR A 68 -12.17 -11.49 7.43
CA THR A 68 -11.04 -11.54 8.36
C THR A 68 -10.26 -12.85 8.20
N ILE A 69 -8.98 -12.75 7.84
CA ILE A 69 -8.11 -13.93 7.73
C ILE A 69 -7.65 -14.37 9.12
N LYS A 70 -7.96 -15.62 9.47
CA LYS A 70 -7.55 -16.21 10.75
C LYS A 70 -6.04 -16.44 10.81
N LEU A 71 -5.45 -16.27 12.00
CA LEU A 71 -4.02 -16.50 12.22
C LEU A 71 -3.56 -17.92 11.80
N SER A 72 -4.42 -18.92 11.99
CA SER A 72 -4.14 -20.29 11.54
C SER A 72 -3.97 -20.39 10.03
N ALA A 73 -4.80 -19.69 9.25
CA ALA A 73 -4.70 -19.66 7.79
C ALA A 73 -3.42 -18.94 7.33
N LEU A 74 -3.00 -17.88 8.02
CA LEU A 74 -1.71 -17.22 7.76
C LEU A 74 -0.53 -18.18 8.02
N LYS A 75 -0.57 -18.94 9.12
CA LYS A 75 0.45 -19.93 9.44
C LYS A 75 0.48 -21.06 8.41
N GLU A 76 -0.67 -21.58 8.02
CA GLU A 76 -0.78 -22.61 6.98
C GLU A 76 -0.24 -22.12 5.63
N ALA A 77 -0.60 -20.90 5.23
CA ALA A 77 -0.07 -20.28 4.02
C ALA A 77 1.45 -20.16 4.05
N PHE A 78 2.04 -19.83 5.21
CA PHE A 78 3.49 -19.82 5.36
C PHE A 78 4.09 -21.23 5.33
N ASP A 79 3.49 -22.18 6.04
CA ASP A 79 3.99 -23.55 6.18
C ASP A 79 3.92 -24.34 4.86
N THR A 80 3.02 -23.97 3.95
CA THR A 80 2.86 -24.59 2.63
C THR A 80 3.84 -24.06 1.56
N LEU A 81 4.57 -22.97 1.86
CA LEU A 81 5.61 -22.47 0.96
C LEU A 81 6.78 -23.45 0.83
N GLY A 82 7.43 -23.43 -0.33
CA GLY A 82 8.72 -24.09 -0.54
C GLY A 82 9.82 -23.52 0.35
N ASP A 83 10.81 -24.34 0.68
CA ASP A 83 11.88 -23.97 1.61
C ASP A 83 12.71 -22.78 1.12
N LYS A 84 12.87 -22.64 -0.21
CA LYS A 84 13.58 -21.51 -0.82
C LYS A 84 12.83 -20.21 -0.58
N GLU A 85 11.52 -20.18 -0.83
CA GLU A 85 10.66 -19.02 -0.62
C GLU A 85 10.59 -18.66 0.87
N LYS A 86 10.43 -19.64 1.76
CA LYS A 86 10.46 -19.42 3.22
C LYS A 86 11.77 -18.77 3.65
N THR A 87 12.90 -19.31 3.19
CA THR A 87 14.22 -18.79 3.54
C THR A 87 14.42 -17.37 3.03
N ALA A 88 13.98 -17.09 1.79
CA ALA A 88 14.06 -15.75 1.20
C ALA A 88 13.23 -14.72 1.98
N LEU A 89 11.96 -15.05 2.30
CA LEU A 89 11.07 -14.18 3.06
C LEU A 89 11.58 -13.92 4.48
N LYS A 90 12.03 -14.95 5.20
CA LYS A 90 12.63 -14.79 6.54
C LYS A 90 13.87 -13.90 6.50
N THR A 91 14.78 -14.16 5.55
CA THR A 91 16.01 -13.36 5.41
C THR A 91 15.69 -11.89 5.12
N ALA A 92 14.72 -11.61 4.25
CA ALA A 92 14.29 -10.25 3.96
C ALA A 92 13.67 -9.58 5.20
N ALA A 93 12.77 -10.28 5.89
CA ALA A 93 12.13 -9.78 7.12
C ALA A 93 13.15 -9.48 8.21
N ASP A 94 14.12 -10.37 8.45
CA ASP A 94 15.17 -10.21 9.46
C ASP A 94 16.05 -8.98 9.17
N ARG A 95 16.40 -8.75 7.90
CA ARG A 95 17.19 -7.58 7.49
C ARG A 95 16.42 -6.28 7.66
N VAL A 96 15.15 -6.24 7.23
CA VAL A 96 14.27 -5.09 7.41
C VAL A 96 14.11 -4.79 8.90
N HIS A 97 13.79 -5.80 9.70
CA HIS A 97 13.62 -5.66 11.15
C HIS A 97 14.89 -5.14 11.83
N SER A 98 16.03 -5.79 11.59
CA SER A 98 17.31 -5.42 12.20
C SER A 98 17.73 -3.98 11.87
N TYR A 99 17.41 -3.50 10.68
CA TYR A 99 17.70 -2.11 10.30
C TYR A 99 16.76 -1.12 11.00
N HIS A 100 15.44 -1.37 10.98
CA HIS A 100 14.47 -0.49 11.62
C HIS A 100 14.62 -0.43 13.14
N GLN A 101 15.08 -1.52 13.78
CA GLN A 101 15.37 -1.50 15.22
C GLN A 101 16.45 -0.46 15.59
N LYS A 102 17.39 -0.18 14.69
CA LYS A 102 18.41 0.87 14.89
C LYS A 102 17.87 2.29 14.68
N GLN A 103 16.69 2.42 14.07
CA GLN A 103 16.03 3.71 13.84
C GLN A 103 15.02 4.06 14.93
N LYS A 104 14.73 3.12 15.85
CA LYS A 104 13.82 3.37 16.96
C LYS A 104 14.39 4.50 17.82
N GLN A 105 13.60 5.54 18.00
CA GLN A 105 13.98 6.66 18.87
C GLN A 105 13.87 6.23 20.34
N GLU A 106 14.91 6.52 21.11
CA GLU A 106 14.88 6.37 22.55
C GLU A 106 14.09 7.52 23.19
N THR A 107 13.30 7.19 24.21
CA THR A 107 12.66 8.22 25.05
C THR A 107 13.69 8.75 26.05
N TRP A 108 13.54 10.01 26.49
CA TRP A 108 14.38 10.59 27.53
C TRP A 108 13.51 11.19 28.65
N THR A 109 14.06 11.29 29.84
CA THR A 109 13.44 11.95 31.00
C THR A 109 14.53 12.58 31.84
N TYR A 110 14.26 13.73 32.45
CA TYR A 110 15.17 14.42 33.36
C TYR A 110 14.38 15.08 34.49
N THR A 111 15.07 15.39 35.59
CA THR A 111 14.54 16.15 36.72
C THR A 111 15.44 17.37 36.95
N GLU A 112 14.86 18.54 37.15
CA GLU A 112 15.56 19.79 37.52
C GLU A 112 15.74 19.88 39.05
N ASP A 113 16.80 20.55 39.49
CA ASP A 113 17.11 20.81 40.92
C ASP A 113 16.23 21.91 41.53
#